data_AF-A0A0A2B2J0-F1
#
_entry.id   AF-A0A0A2B2J0-F1
#
_cell.length_a   1.000
_cell.length_b   1.000
_cell.length_c   1.000
_cell.angle_alpha   90.00
_cell.angle_beta   90.00
_cell.angle_gamma   90.00
#
_symmetry.space_group_name_H-M   'P 1'
#
loop_
_entity.id
_entity.type
_entity.pdbx_description
1 polymer ?
#
loop_
_entity_poly.entity_id
_entity_poly.type
_entity_poly.pdbx_seq_one_letter_code
_entity_poly.pdbx_strand_id
1 'polypeptide(L)' 'MNINDKSVLEMLNKLIVINRLNKTQILQMVNLAAISNDINDLRCNLKWECSKSSNKNT' A
#
# COMPACT_ATOMS: atom_id res chain seq x y z
N MET A 1 4.96 2.69 -8.60
CA MET A 1 3.85 1.91 -9.18
C MET A 1 3.04 2.82 -10.10
N ASN A 2 2.68 2.37 -11.29
CA ASN A 2 1.82 3.14 -12.19
C ASN A 2 0.36 2.75 -11.95
N ILE A 3 -0.44 3.64 -11.36
CA ILE A 3 -1.85 3.39 -11.05
C ILE A 3 -2.73 3.26 -12.30
N ASN A 4 -2.22 3.64 -13.48
CA ASN A 4 -2.90 3.43 -14.75
C ASN A 4 -2.71 2.00 -15.29
N ASP A 5 -1.77 1.23 -14.72
CA ASP A 5 -1.56 -0.15 -15.13
C ASP A 5 -2.66 -1.05 -14.57
N LYS A 6 -3.25 -1.86 -15.44
CA LYS A 6 -4.31 -2.81 -15.07
C LYS A 6 -3.89 -3.75 -13.94
N SER A 7 -2.65 -4.25 -13.97
CA SER A 7 -2.11 -5.14 -12.93
C SER A 7 -2.03 -4.47 -11.55
N VAL A 8 -1.69 -3.18 -11.51
CA VAL A 8 -1.66 -2.39 -10.27
C VAL A 8 -3.08 -2.17 -9.75
N LEU A 9 -4.03 -1.82 -10.61
CA LEU A 9 -5.44 -1.67 -10.23
C LEU A 9 -6.04 -2.97 -9.67
N GLU A 10 -5.75 -4.11 -10.30
CA GLU A 10 -6.19 -5.42 -9.80
C GLU A 10 -5.59 -5.76 -8.44
N MET A 11 -4.31 -5.43 -8.21
CA MET A 11 -3.65 -5.59 -6.92
C MET A 11 -4.31 -4.73 -5.83
N LEU A 12 -4.56 -3.45 -6.12
CA LEU A 12 -5.23 -2.53 -5.20
C LEU A 12 -6.64 -3.02 -4.87
N ASN A 13 -7.42 -3.47 -5.86
CA ASN A 13 -8.74 -4.04 -5.62
C ASN A 13 -8.72 -5.26 -4.69
N LYS A 14 -7.74 -6.16 -4.84
CA LYS A 14 -7.58 -7.30 -3.92
C LYS A 14 -7.29 -6.81 -2.49
N LEU A 15 -6.45 -5.80 -2.33
CA LEU A 15 -6.12 -5.23 -1.01
C LEU A 15 -7.34 -4.56 -0.35
N ILE A 16 -8.19 -3.90 -1.14
CA ILE A 16 -9.45 -3.32 -0.66
C ILE A 16 -10.36 -4.40 -0.06
N VAL A 17 -10.52 -5.51 -0.77
CA VAL A 17 -11.37 -6.63 -0.35
C VAL A 17 -10.78 -7.35 0.87
N ILE A 18 -9.48 -7.67 0.85
CA ILE A 18 -8.81 -8.41 1.94
C ILE A 18 -8.83 -7.60 3.24
N ASN A 19 -8.49 -6.31 3.18
CA ASN A 19 -8.40 -5.46 4.37
C ASN A 19 -9.73 -4.77 4.71
N ARG A 20 -10.80 -5.03 3.94
CA ARG A 20 -12.13 -4.43 4.10
C ARG A 20 -12.08 -2.90 4.24
N LEU A 21 -11.34 -2.26 3.33
CA LEU A 21 -11.08 -0.83 3.40
C LEU A 21 -12.35 -0.01 3.15
N ASN A 22 -12.56 1.03 3.96
CA ASN A 22 -13.60 2.01 3.73
C ASN A 22 -13.18 3.07 2.70
N LYS A 23 -14.12 3.91 2.27
CA LYS A 23 -13.88 4.95 1.24
C LYS A 23 -12.67 5.85 1.54
N THR A 24 -12.48 6.26 2.79
CA THR A 24 -11.35 7.11 3.20
C THR A 24 -10.02 6.36 3.10
N GLN A 25 -9.99 5.10 3.55
CA GLN A 25 -8.81 4.25 3.47
C GLN A 25 -8.44 3.91 2.02
N ILE A 26 -9.44 3.68 1.16
CA ILE A 26 -9.23 3.47 -0.28
C ILE A 26 -8.58 4.70 -0.91
N LEU A 27 -9.11 5.90 -0.62
CA LEU A 27 -8.55 7.14 -1.14
C LEU A 27 -7.10 7.35 -0.68
N GLN A 28 -6.83 7.09 0.61
CA GLN A 28 -5.47 7.15 1.14
C GLN A 28 -4.54 6.14 0.46
N MET A 29 -4.99 4.89 0.27
CA MET A 29 -4.22 3.85 -0.43
C MET A 29 -3.90 4.25 -1.87
N VAL A 30 -4.86 4.78 -2.62
CA VAL A 30 -4.65 5.21 -4.02
C VAL A 30 -3.66 6.37 -4.10
N ASN A 31 -3.78 7.37 -3.21
CA ASN A 31 -2.85 8.49 -3.15
C ASN A 31 -1.43 8.03 -2.84
N LEU A 32 -1.27 7.08 -1.91
CA LEU A 32 0.04 6.51 -1.58
C LEU A 32 0.57 5.62 -2.71
N ALA A 33 -0.28 4.85 -3.38
CA ALA A 33 0.13 4.00 -4.50
C ALA A 33 0.72 4.80 -5.67
N ALA A 34 0.26 6.04 -5.86
CA ALA A 34 0.78 6.95 -6.88
C ALA A 34 2.22 7.43 -6.60
N ILE A 35 2.63 7.46 -5.33
CA ILE A 35 3.99 7.89 -4.93
C ILE A 35 4.89 6.72 -4.51
N SER A 36 4.32 5.53 -4.30
CA SER A 36 5.08 4.36 -3.89
C SER A 36 5.77 3.67 -5.04
N ASN A 37 7.02 3.24 -4.84
CA ASN A 37 7.79 2.53 -5.86
C ASN A 37 7.22 1.13 -6.15
N ASP A 38 6.92 0.38 -5.09
CA ASP A 38 6.39 -0.98 -5.13
C ASP A 38 5.34 -1.23 -4.03
N ILE A 39 4.83 -2.47 -3.95
CA ILE A 39 3.82 -2.85 -2.96
C ILE A 39 4.35 -2.81 -1.52
N ASN A 40 5.64 -3.06 -1.29
CA ASN A 40 6.21 -3.04 0.05
C ASN A 40 6.29 -1.60 0.56
N ASP A 41 6.70 -0.66 -0.29
CA ASP A 41 6.67 0.76 0.03
C ASP A 41 5.23 1.24 0.33
N LEU A 42 4.25 0.82 -0.48
CA LEU A 42 2.84 1.12 -0.20
C LEU A 42 2.37 0.55 1.15
N ARG A 43 2.72 -0.70 1.45
CA ARG A 43 2.39 -1.38 2.72
C ARG A 43 3.02 -0.67 3.92
N CYS A 44 4.25 -0.19 3.77
CA CYS A 44 4.94 0.62 4.77
C CYS A 44 4.23 1.96 4.98
N ASN A 45 3.89 2.67 3.91
CA ASN A 45 3.19 3.96 3.97
C ASN A 45 1.80 3.84 4.59
N LEU A 46 1.12 2.70 4.38
CA LEU A 46 -0.16 2.36 5.01
C LEU A 46 -0.02 1.79 6.42
N LYS A 47 1.21 1.56 6.88
CA LYS A 47 1.54 0.94 8.17
C LYS A 47 0.89 -0.44 8.35
N TRP A 48 0.59 -1.15 7.26
CA TRP A 48 -0.04 -2.48 7.31
C TRP A 48 0.91 -3.56 7.83
N GLU A 49 2.18 -3.50 7.43
CA GLU A 49 3.19 -4.50 7.80
C GLU A 49 4.51 -3.87 8.23
N CYS A 50 4.45 -2.68 8.87
CA CYS A 50 5.62 -2.13 9.53
C CYS A 50 5.91 -2.84 10.87
N SER A 51 6.32 -4.10 10.78
CA SER A 51 7.08 -4.71 11.87
C SER A 51 8.52 -4.24 11.75
N LYS A 52 8.86 -3.22 12.56
CA LYS A 52 10.20 -2.77 12.95
C LYS A 52 11.32 -3.21 12.00
N SER A 53 11.78 -2.30 11.13
CA SER A 53 13.22 -2.23 10.86
C SER A 53 13.87 -2.23 12.24
N SER A 54 14.49 -3.36 12.58
CA SER A 54 15.09 -3.53 13.88
C SER A 54 16.07 -2.38 14.06
N ASN A 55 16.01 -1.70 15.21
CA ASN A 55 17.19 -1.02 15.75
C ASN A 55 18.34 -2.04 15.68
N LYS A 56 19.13 -1.94 14.62
CA LYS A 56 20.35 -2.70 14.45
C LYS A 56 21.48 -1.71 14.27
N ASN A 57 21.59 -0.80 15.24
CA ASN A 57 22.83 -0.12 15.54
C ASN A 57 23.21 -0.54 16.96
N THR A 58 24.10 -1.54 17.00
CA THR A 58 25.18 -1.69 17.97
C THR A 58 25.95 -0.40 18.14
#